data_AF-A0A0C4EJ78-F1
#
_entry.id   AF-A0A0C4EJ78-F1
#
_cell.length_a   1.000
_cell.length_b   1.000
_cell.length_c   1.000
_cell.angle_alpha   90.00
_cell.angle_beta   90.00
_cell.angle_gamma   90.00
#
_symmetry.space_group_name_H-M   'P 1'
#
loop_
_entity.id
_entity.type
_entity.pdbx_description
1 polymer ?
#
loop_
_entity_poly.entity_id
_entity_poly.type
_entity_poly.pdbx_seq_one_letter_code
_entity_poly.pdbx_strand_id
1 'polypeptide(L)'
;MVRLGEAHARMRFSQTVDVEDVEEANRLIREALKESATDLITGLIDLDLLQTGQGLHQRKLMEDWKREILKLLDAAQAQTARGVRWPVLLELLANQSSIPIDPAEFSDVL
;
A
#
# COMPACT_ATOMS: atom_id res chain seq x y z
N MET A 1 -18.63 17.96 -0.05
CA MET A 1 -18.88 18.97 0.99
C MET A 1 -20.24 19.64 0.83
N VAL A 2 -20.55 20.29 -0.30
CA VAL A 2 -21.86 20.96 -0.54
C VAL A 2 -23.06 20.05 -0.24
N ARG A 3 -23.12 18.86 -0.85
CA ARG A 3 -24.23 17.91 -0.63
C ARG A 3 -24.35 17.41 0.82
N LEU A 4 -23.23 17.26 1.53
CA LEU A 4 -23.22 16.82 2.94
C LEU A 4 -23.71 17.95 3.85
N GLY A 5 -23.27 19.19 3.61
CA GLY A 5 -23.76 20.36 4.34
C GLY A 5 -25.25 20.64 4.09
N GLU A 6 -25.72 20.52 2.84
CA GLU A 6 -27.14 20.63 2.51
C GLU A 6 -27.98 19.53 3.17
N ALA A 7 -27.46 18.29 3.21
CA ALA A 7 -28.12 17.20 3.90
C ALA A 7 -28.20 17.46 5.41
N HIS A 8 -27.10 17.94 6.02
CA HIS A 8 -27.07 18.31 7.44
C HIS A 8 -28.07 19.43 7.75
N ALA A 9 -28.09 20.52 6.96
CA ALA A 9 -29.08 21.60 7.09
C ALA A 9 -30.53 21.09 7.00
N ARG A 10 -30.81 20.19 6.06
CA ARG A 10 -32.13 19.56 5.90
C ARG A 10 -32.52 18.68 7.09
N MET A 11 -31.57 17.95 7.69
CA MET A 11 -31.84 17.14 8.89
C MET A 11 -32.28 18.00 10.07
N ARG A 12 -31.81 19.25 10.14
CA ARG A 12 -32.23 20.26 11.12
C ARG A 12 -33.54 20.99 10.74
N PHE A 13 -34.15 20.63 9.60
CA PHE A 13 -35.24 21.36 8.96
C PHE A 13 -34.92 22.83 8.63
N SER A 14 -33.64 23.16 8.43
CA SER A 14 -33.21 24.49 7.97
C SER A 14 -33.39 24.63 6.47
N GLN A 15 -33.82 25.81 6.02
CA GLN A 15 -33.90 26.16 4.59
C GLN A 15 -32.59 26.78 4.08
N THR A 16 -31.69 27.19 4.99
CA THR A 16 -30.39 27.77 4.68
C THR A 16 -29.28 26.90 5.22
N VAL A 17 -28.15 26.89 4.51
CA VAL A 17 -26.94 26.19 4.96
C VAL A 17 -26.11 27.17 5.79
N ASP A 18 -25.83 26.79 7.03
CA ASP A 18 -25.03 27.58 7.96
C ASP A 18 -23.59 27.06 8.01
N VAL A 19 -22.69 27.82 8.66
CA VAL A 19 -21.27 27.45 8.79
C VAL A 19 -21.11 26.12 9.52
N GLU A 20 -21.91 25.88 10.55
CA GLU A 20 -21.91 24.63 11.34
C GLU A 20 -22.16 23.39 10.48
N ASP A 21 -23.01 23.50 9.45
CA ASP A 21 -23.32 22.39 8.54
C ASP A 21 -22.09 21.99 7.69
N VAL A 22 -21.29 22.99 7.30
CA VAL A 22 -20.06 22.78 6.54
C VAL A 22 -18.95 22.23 7.43
N GLU A 23 -18.86 22.72 8.67
CA GLU A 23 -17.91 22.22 9.66
C GLU A 23 -18.16 20.74 9.98
N GLU A 24 -19.42 20.35 10.20
CA GLU A 24 -19.77 18.96 10.48
C GLU A 24 -19.51 18.06 9.26
N ALA A 25 -19.84 18.52 8.06
CA ALA A 25 -19.48 17.81 6.83
C ALA A 25 -17.96 17.60 6.70
N ASN A 26 -17.16 18.58 7.12
CA ASN A 26 -15.70 18.50 7.14
C ASN A 26 -15.19 17.50 8.19
N ARG A 27 -15.80 17.50 9.38
CA ARG A 27 -15.50 16.55 10.46
C ARG A 27 -15.74 15.12 10.00
N LEU A 28 -16.91 14.84 9.41
CA LEU A 28 -17.27 13.51 8.89
C LEU A 28 -16.29 13.01 7.83
N ILE A 29 -15.90 13.86 6.87
CA ILE A 29 -14.93 13.50 5.84
C ILE A 29 -13.56 13.18 6.47
N ARG A 30 -13.13 13.97 7.46
CA ARG A 30 -11.85 13.75 8.16
C ARG A 30 -11.85 12.46 8.97
N GLU A 31 -12.95 12.12 9.64
CA GLU A 31 -13.05 10.86 10.37
C GLU A 31 -13.08 9.66 9.44
N ALA A 32 -13.88 9.71 8.36
CA ALA A 32 -13.91 8.65 7.36
C ALA A 32 -12.54 8.44 6.69
N LEU A 33 -11.81 9.52 6.40
CA LEU A 33 -10.44 9.42 5.86
C LEU A 33 -9.45 8.81 6.86
N LYS A 34 -9.55 9.16 8.16
CA LYS A 34 -8.72 8.52 9.18
C LYS A 34 -9.02 7.03 9.28
N GLU A 35 -10.28 6.63 9.31
CA GLU A 35 -10.65 5.22 9.45
C GLU A 35 -10.23 4.39 8.22
N SER A 36 -10.36 4.96 7.02
CA SER A 36 -10.08 4.24 5.77
C SER A 36 -8.61 4.21 5.37
N ALA A 37 -7.82 5.22 5.73
CA ALA A 37 -6.47 5.39 5.20
C ALA A 37 -5.36 5.27 6.27
N THR A 38 -5.66 4.95 7.53
CA THR A 38 -4.60 4.77 8.52
C THR A 38 -3.98 3.39 8.37
N ASP A 39 -2.72 3.32 7.95
CA ASP A 39 -1.95 2.08 7.94
C ASP A 39 -1.73 1.61 9.39
N LEU A 40 -2.14 0.36 9.68
CA LEU A 40 -2.06 -0.25 11.02
C LEU A 40 -0.63 -0.35 11.55
N ILE A 41 0.37 -0.37 10.66
CA ILE A 41 1.78 -0.50 11.04
C ILE A 41 2.39 0.88 11.34
N THR A 42 2.11 1.88 10.52
CA THR A 42 2.76 3.20 10.62
C THR A 42 1.93 4.27 11.34
N GLY A 43 0.61 4.08 11.45
CA GLY A 43 -0.31 5.06 12.04
C GLY A 43 -0.45 6.35 11.21
N LEU A 44 0.09 6.36 9.99
CA LEU A 44 0.03 7.48 9.06
C LEU A 44 -1.04 7.21 7.98
N ILE A 45 -1.54 8.30 7.38
CA ILE A 45 -2.50 8.23 6.28
C ILE A 45 -1.76 7.76 5.02
N ASP A 46 -2.05 6.53 4.58
CA ASP A 46 -1.55 5.92 3.35
C ASP A 46 -2.71 5.76 2.35
N LEU A 47 -2.85 6.74 1.45
CA LEU A 47 -3.85 6.69 0.37
C LEU A 47 -3.53 5.63 -0.69
N ASP A 48 -2.27 5.19 -0.79
CA ASP A 48 -1.85 4.18 -1.74
C ASP A 48 -2.38 2.80 -1.36
N LEU A 49 -2.54 2.53 -0.05
CA LEU A 49 -3.23 1.35 0.46
C LEU A 49 -4.68 1.28 -0.05
N LEU A 50 -5.39 2.42 -0.14
CA LEU A 50 -6.77 2.48 -0.61
C LEU A 50 -6.91 2.33 -2.13
N GLN A 51 -5.96 2.84 -2.92
CA GLN A 51 -6.02 2.79 -4.38
C GLN A 51 -5.48 1.49 -4.97
N THR A 52 -4.41 0.95 -4.38
CA THR A 52 -3.69 -0.21 -4.93
C THR A 52 -3.80 -1.46 -4.07
N GLY A 53 -4.32 -1.36 -2.85
CA GLY A 53 -4.36 -2.47 -1.89
C GLY A 53 -2.99 -2.84 -1.30
N GLN A 54 -1.91 -2.17 -1.76
CA GLN A 54 -0.55 -2.41 -1.30
C GLN A 54 -0.06 -1.22 -0.49
N GLY A 55 0.22 -1.44 0.79
CA GLY A 55 0.76 -0.41 1.67
C GLY A 55 2.24 -0.10 1.37
N LEU A 56 2.73 1.03 1.90
CA LEU A 56 4.13 1.45 1.78
C LEU A 56 5.15 0.36 2.18
N HIS A 57 4.84 -0.43 3.21
CA HIS A 57 5.71 -1.52 3.65
C HIS A 57 5.87 -2.62 2.59
N GLN A 58 4.76 -3.02 1.96
CA GLN A 58 4.75 -4.06 0.93
C GLN A 58 5.46 -3.58 -0.34
N ARG A 59 5.30 -2.31 -0.72
CA ARG A 59 6.07 -1.71 -1.82
C ARG A 59 7.57 -1.71 -1.55
N LYS A 60 8.01 -1.33 -0.35
CA LYS A 60 9.43 -1.39 0.03
C LYS A 60 9.97 -2.81 0.01
N LEU A 61 9.21 -3.78 0.53
CA LEU A 61 9.58 -5.19 0.45
C LEU A 61 9.74 -5.65 -1.00
N MET A 62 8.82 -5.30 -1.89
CA MET A 62 8.92 -5.59 -3.32
C MET A 62 10.16 -4.93 -3.96
N GLU A 63 10.46 -3.68 -3.63
CA GLU A 63 11.66 -3.00 -4.15
C GLU A 63 12.97 -3.65 -3.65
N ASP A 64 13.02 -4.03 -2.37
CA ASP A 64 14.16 -4.73 -1.79
C ASP A 64 14.36 -6.10 -2.44
N TRP A 65 13.27 -6.84 -2.69
CA TRP A 65 13.30 -8.12 -3.40
C TRP A 65 13.78 -7.96 -4.84
N LYS A 66 13.28 -6.97 -5.59
CA LYS A 66 13.77 -6.65 -6.94
C LYS A 66 15.27 -6.41 -6.95
N ARG A 67 15.75 -5.58 -6.01
CA ARG A 67 17.16 -5.23 -5.91
C ARG A 67 18.02 -6.46 -5.63
N GLU A 68 17.58 -7.35 -4.75
CA GLU A 68 18.35 -8.54 -4.40
C GLU A 68 18.34 -9.59 -5.52
N ILE A 69 17.20 -9.81 -6.17
CA ILE A 69 17.09 -10.67 -7.36
C ILE A 69 18.05 -10.19 -8.46
N LEU A 70 18.11 -8.88 -8.73
CA LEU A 70 19.03 -8.32 -9.72
C LEU A 70 20.49 -8.57 -9.35
N LYS A 71 20.88 -8.38 -8.08
CA LYS A 71 22.25 -8.68 -7.62
C LYS A 71 22.60 -10.15 -7.80
N LEU A 72 21.69 -11.06 -7.46
CA LEU A 72 21.90 -12.51 -7.62
C LEU A 72 22.04 -12.89 -9.08
N LEU A 73 21.25 -12.27 -9.97
CA LEU A 73 21.35 -12.47 -11.41
C LEU A 73 22.68 -11.96 -11.97
N ASP A 74 23.12 -10.76 -11.57
CA ASP A 74 24.42 -10.20 -11.97
C ASP A 74 25.59 -11.07 -11.48
N ALA A 75 25.53 -11.51 -10.22
CA ALA A 75 26.55 -12.40 -9.65
C ALA A 75 26.59 -13.77 -10.35
N ALA A 76 25.44 -14.30 -10.73
CA ALA A 76 25.35 -15.56 -11.44
C ALA A 76 25.76 -15.46 -12.92
N GLN A 77 25.45 -14.36 -13.60
CA GLN A 77 25.96 -14.06 -14.95
C GLN A 77 27.48 -13.95 -14.97
N ALA A 78 28.09 -13.39 -13.92
CA ALA A 78 29.54 -13.31 -13.79
C ALA A 78 30.21 -14.68 -13.64
N GLN A 79 29.50 -15.69 -13.14
CA GLN A 79 30.02 -17.05 -12.92
C GLN A 79 29.63 -18.04 -14.03
N THR A 80 28.48 -17.85 -14.69
CA THR A 80 27.96 -18.75 -15.72
C THR A 80 27.28 -17.97 -16.84
N ALA A 81 27.75 -18.11 -18.09
CA ALA A 81 27.20 -17.44 -19.27
C ALA A 81 25.79 -17.93 -19.70
N ARG A 82 25.15 -18.80 -18.91
CA ARG A 82 23.78 -19.28 -19.12
C ARG A 82 22.93 -18.83 -17.93
N GLY A 83 21.76 -18.27 -18.23
CA GLY A 83 20.83 -17.74 -17.23
C GLY A 83 20.46 -18.73 -16.12
N VAL A 84 20.07 -18.19 -14.98
CA VAL A 84 19.73 -18.95 -13.76
C VAL A 84 18.32 -19.53 -13.87
N ARG A 85 18.13 -20.77 -13.39
CA ARG A 85 16.79 -21.39 -13.31
C ARG A 85 16.00 -20.82 -12.14
N TRP A 86 14.73 -20.53 -12.38
CA TRP A 86 13.82 -19.94 -11.40
C TRP A 86 13.75 -20.67 -10.03
N PRO A 87 13.65 -22.01 -9.98
CA PRO A 87 13.62 -22.72 -8.69
C PRO A 87 14.93 -22.59 -7.89
N VAL A 88 16.07 -22.49 -8.58
CA VAL A 88 17.38 -22.32 -7.94
C VAL A 88 17.52 -20.91 -7.35
N LEU A 89 16.97 -19.91 -8.04
CA LEU A 89 16.94 -18.54 -7.55
C LEU A 89 16.07 -18.41 -6.29
N LEU A 90 14.90 -19.06 -6.28
CA LEU A 90 14.02 -19.15 -5.11
C LEU A 90 14.72 -19.79 -3.91
N GLU A 91 15.43 -20.91 -4.10
CA GLU A 91 16.17 -21.57 -3.03
C GLU A 91 17.32 -20.69 -2.50
N LEU A 92 18.05 -20.00 -3.37
CA LEU A 92 19.12 -19.10 -2.97
C LEU A 92 18.58 -17.91 -2.16
N LEU A 93 17.46 -17.31 -2.59
CA LEU A 93 16.81 -16.22 -1.88
C LEU A 93 16.24 -16.70 -0.52
N ALA A 94 15.60 -17.87 -0.50
CA ALA A 94 15.05 -18.46 0.71
C ALA A 94 16.13 -18.80 1.76
N ASN A 95 17.30 -19.26 1.33
CA ASN A 95 18.43 -19.53 2.23
C ASN A 95 19.07 -18.25 2.78
N GLN A 96 18.95 -17.13 2.07
CA GLN A 96 19.53 -15.84 2.49
C GLN A 96 18.55 -15.00 3.30
N SER A 97 17.25 -15.25 3.17
CA SER A 97 16.19 -14.52 3.86
C SER A 97 15.97 -15.02 5.28
N SER A 98 15.85 -14.06 6.20
CA SER A 98 15.44 -14.31 7.59
C SER A 98 13.91 -14.50 7.73
N ILE A 99 13.15 -14.26 6.66
CA ILE A 99 11.69 -14.29 6.61
C ILE A 99 11.26 -15.34 5.58
N PRO A 100 10.27 -16.20 5.89
CA PRO A 100 9.72 -17.13 4.91
C PRO A 100 9.13 -16.36 3.72
N ILE A 101 9.59 -16.70 2.52
CA ILE A 101 9.14 -16.11 1.26
C ILE A 101 8.01 -16.96 0.69
N ASP A 102 6.85 -16.36 0.45
CA ASP A 102 5.76 -17.02 -0.28
C ASP A 102 6.13 -17.09 -1.78
N PRO A 103 6.12 -18.28 -2.41
CA PRO A 103 6.34 -18.41 -3.85
C PRO A 103 5.40 -17.56 -4.71
N ALA A 104 4.18 -17.27 -4.25
CA ALA A 104 3.22 -16.42 -4.94
C ALA A 104 3.64 -14.93 -4.92
N GLU A 105 4.10 -14.44 -3.78
CA GLU A 105 4.62 -13.07 -3.67
C GLU A 105 5.89 -12.90 -4.51
N PHE A 106 6.73 -13.93 -4.61
CA PHE A 106 7.93 -13.91 -5.43
C PHE A 106 7.62 -13.85 -6.94
N SER A 107 6.52 -14.45 -7.41
CA SER A 107 6.08 -14.32 -8.80
C SER A 107 5.56 -12.93 -9.16
N ASP A 108 4.98 -12.20 -8.20
CA ASP A 108 4.43 -10.86 -8.41
C ASP A 108 5.51 -9.77 -8.54
N VAL A 109 6.77 -10.09 -8.22
CA VAL A 109 7.90 -9.17 -8.31
C VAL A 109 8.30 -8.87 -9.77
N LEU A 110 7.97 -9.74 -10.72
CA LEU A 110 8.44 -9.68 -12.11
C LEU A 110 7.40 -9.12 -13.09
#